data_AF-A0A2N3JUT6-F1
#
_entry.id   AF-A0A2N3JUT6-F1
#
_cell.length_a   1.000
_cell.length_b   1.000
_cell.length_c   1.000
_cell.angle_alpha   90.00
_cell.angle_beta   90.00
_cell.angle_gamma   90.00
#
_symmetry.space_group_name_H-M   'P 1'
#
loop_
_entity.id
_entity.type
_entity.pdbx_description
1 polymer ?
#
loop_
_entity_poly.entity_id
_entity_poly.type
_entity_poly.pdbx_seq_one_letter_code
_entity_poly.pdbx_strand_id
1 'polypeptide(L)'
;MARSPLHAPGPGSGRAARTARLLWPLALALALATFLTAAALIARYGPVAPALGTGIAGVAAVALLERLRRDHRAALDEARRQGELVAARDEEAVRREARWRAYTEEQAGHVRDELAHLLKERLPAATSGTSGIPPAGPAAAELAGTMPEVPGLLDRLLAEVAQEAADQAESQRLSLVELASRVQTSAHRIQATVTGLAERFPGDTDLLEATMQVDHAATQQARHAQSLKVLCGEWPGQQWQKPLALVDVVRAASGRIVAYRRVTVSGEPDLGVHASVVEPLIHLVAELLANATEYSPPRTSVLVTVRAVQRGAVIEVDDGGLGLDEYRLGHAREIVSGRRLLGVGEVGEIPQTGFAVVGRFADRHGFQVDLGPSPYGGVRAVVLIPLELLETLEPAGARVAAPPAAAPPAVPAPAPAAEQPA
;
A
#
# COMPACT_ATOMS: atom_id res chain seq x y z
N MET A 1 -16.19 16.82 30.77
CA MET A 1 -16.38 16.87 32.23
C MET A 1 -16.59 18.31 32.67
N ALA A 2 -17.84 18.74 32.82
CA ALA A 2 -18.21 19.95 33.56
C ALA A 2 -19.50 19.60 34.29
N ARG A 3 -19.40 19.30 35.59
CA ARG A 3 -20.57 19.03 36.43
C ARG A 3 -21.29 20.35 36.64
N SER A 4 -22.42 20.56 35.98
CA SER A 4 -23.34 21.62 36.36
C SER A 4 -23.83 21.39 37.80
N PRO A 5 -23.96 22.47 38.59
CA PRO A 5 -24.23 22.36 40.01
C PRO A 5 -25.64 21.81 40.21
N LEU A 6 -25.72 20.78 41.07
CA LEU A 6 -26.94 20.31 41.69
C LEU A 6 -27.80 21.51 42.09
N HIS A 7 -28.96 21.63 41.45
CA HIS A 7 -29.98 22.56 41.88
C HIS A 7 -30.46 22.08 43.25
N ALA A 8 -29.91 22.66 44.31
CA ALA A 8 -30.38 22.45 45.66
C ALA A 8 -31.86 22.82 45.71
N PRO A 9 -32.74 21.99 46.30
CA PRO A 9 -34.13 22.35 46.48
C PRO A 9 -34.18 23.65 47.28
N GLY A 10 -34.70 24.71 46.67
CA GLY A 10 -34.77 26.03 47.30
C GLY A 10 -35.45 25.93 48.68
N PRO A 11 -34.93 26.59 49.73
CA PRO A 11 -35.41 26.46 51.12
C PRO A 11 -36.83 27.02 51.37
N GLY A 12 -37.58 27.37 50.32
CA GLY A 12 -38.90 28.02 50.38
C GLY A 12 -40.11 27.07 50.37
N SER A 13 -40.06 25.93 49.68
CA SER A 13 -41.25 25.08 49.46
C SER A 13 -41.70 24.34 50.73
N GLY A 14 -40.75 23.94 51.59
CA GLY A 14 -41.05 23.30 52.87
C GLY A 14 -41.57 24.24 53.96
N ARG A 15 -41.19 25.53 53.92
CA ARG A 15 -41.62 26.53 54.92
C ARG A 15 -43.07 26.97 54.68
N ALA A 16 -43.47 27.24 53.43
CA ALA A 16 -44.84 27.62 53.11
C ALA A 16 -45.87 26.50 53.38
N ALA A 17 -45.50 25.25 53.13
CA ALA A 17 -46.36 24.10 53.44
C ALA A 17 -46.47 23.83 54.97
N ARG A 18 -45.40 24.07 55.73
CA ARG A 18 -45.42 23.95 57.21
C ARG A 18 -46.21 25.08 57.87
N THR A 19 -46.08 26.31 57.40
CA THR A 19 -46.86 27.44 57.94
C THR A 19 -48.35 27.26 57.65
N ALA A 20 -48.73 26.77 56.46
CA ALA A 20 -50.13 26.48 56.13
C ALA A 20 -50.76 25.36 56.98
N ARG A 21 -50.01 24.30 57.33
CA ARG A 21 -50.50 23.22 58.21
C ARG A 21 -50.75 23.68 59.65
N LEU A 22 -50.02 24.69 60.12
CA LEU A 22 -50.19 25.28 61.46
C LEU A 22 -51.36 26.27 61.53
N LEU A 23 -51.78 26.86 60.41
CA LEU A 23 -52.89 27.83 60.38
C LEU A 23 -54.28 27.16 60.53
N TRP A 24 -54.43 25.91 60.08
CA TRP A 24 -55.69 25.17 60.17
C TRP A 24 -56.16 24.88 61.62
N PRO A 25 -55.34 24.34 62.54
CA PRO A 25 -55.75 24.16 63.93
C PRO A 25 -55.97 25.50 64.64
N LEU A 26 -55.23 26.55 64.28
CA LEU A 26 -55.40 27.88 64.86
C LEU A 26 -56.73 28.52 64.46
N ALA A 27 -57.13 28.37 63.19
CA ALA A 27 -58.42 28.84 62.69
C ALA A 27 -59.60 28.05 63.28
N LEU A 28 -59.45 26.72 63.45
CA LEU A 28 -60.41 25.87 64.16
C LEU A 28 -60.56 26.26 65.63
N ALA A 29 -59.45 26.54 66.32
CA ALA A 29 -59.46 26.99 67.71
C ALA A 29 -60.15 28.37 67.84
N LEU A 30 -59.91 29.29 66.90
CA LEU A 30 -60.56 30.60 66.89
C LEU A 30 -62.07 30.50 66.61
N ALA A 31 -62.47 29.61 65.69
CA ALA A 31 -63.88 29.31 65.40
C ALA A 31 -64.58 28.67 66.61
N LEU A 32 -63.92 27.76 67.31
CA LEU A 32 -64.43 27.16 68.55
C LEU A 32 -64.53 28.21 69.67
N ALA A 33 -63.53 29.08 69.82
CA ALA A 33 -63.54 30.14 70.82
C ALA A 33 -64.64 31.17 70.56
N THR A 34 -64.87 31.55 69.31
CA THR A 34 -65.99 32.44 68.90
C THR A 34 -67.35 31.77 69.10
N PHE A 35 -67.48 30.47 68.83
CA PHE A 35 -68.69 29.71 69.13
C PHE A 35 -68.98 29.60 70.64
N LEU A 36 -67.96 29.30 71.46
CA LEU A 36 -68.09 29.21 72.91
C LEU A 36 -68.40 30.55 73.57
N THR A 37 -67.77 31.64 73.10
CA THR A 37 -68.08 33.00 73.58
C THR A 37 -69.48 33.44 73.16
N ALA A 38 -69.93 33.10 71.95
CA ALA A 38 -71.31 33.30 71.50
C ALA A 38 -72.32 32.56 72.39
N ALA A 39 -72.08 31.27 72.68
CA ALA A 39 -72.92 30.46 73.55
C ALA A 39 -73.00 31.03 74.98
N ALA A 40 -71.87 31.48 75.53
CA ALA A 40 -71.80 32.11 76.85
C ALA A 40 -72.54 33.46 76.92
N LEU A 41 -72.47 34.28 75.86
CA LEU A 41 -73.19 35.55 75.76
C LEU A 41 -74.71 35.36 75.63
N ILE A 42 -75.15 34.36 74.86
CA ILE A 42 -76.57 34.00 74.71
C ILE A 42 -77.15 33.51 76.04
N ALA A 43 -76.40 32.70 76.79
CA ALA A 43 -76.81 32.20 78.10
C ALA A 43 -76.93 33.31 79.17
N ARG A 44 -76.20 34.43 79.01
CA ARG A 44 -76.12 35.49 80.02
C ARG A 44 -77.03 36.71 79.76
N TYR A 45 -77.36 37.02 78.51
CA TYR A 45 -78.07 38.28 78.15
C TYR A 45 -79.37 38.09 77.36
N GLY A 46 -79.81 36.86 77.08
CA GLY A 46 -81.02 36.58 76.30
C GLY A 46 -80.84 36.66 74.77
N PRO A 47 -81.79 36.13 73.97
CA PRO A 47 -81.50 35.66 72.62
C PRO A 47 -81.42 36.72 71.51
N VAL A 48 -81.77 37.99 71.73
CA VAL A 48 -82.09 38.89 70.60
C VAL A 48 -80.89 39.74 70.12
N ALA A 49 -80.06 40.27 71.03
CA ALA A 49 -78.90 41.11 70.66
C ALA A 49 -77.60 40.33 70.36
N PRO A 50 -77.18 39.33 71.15
CA PRO A 50 -75.95 38.58 70.88
C PRO A 50 -76.08 37.61 69.67
N ALA A 51 -77.29 37.26 69.24
CA ALA A 51 -77.50 36.36 68.10
C ALA A 51 -77.14 36.99 66.73
N LEU A 52 -77.36 38.30 66.54
CA LEU A 52 -77.04 38.98 65.28
C LEU A 52 -75.53 39.18 65.08
N GLY A 53 -74.81 39.59 66.13
CA GLY A 53 -73.36 39.81 66.06
C GLY A 53 -72.56 38.51 65.89
N THR A 54 -73.01 37.43 66.54
CA THR A 54 -72.39 36.11 66.43
C THR A 54 -72.67 35.44 65.08
N GLY A 55 -73.85 35.69 64.49
CA GLY A 55 -74.16 35.31 63.11
C GLY A 55 -73.24 35.99 62.08
N ILE A 56 -73.06 37.31 62.17
CA ILE A 56 -72.15 38.06 61.27
C ILE A 56 -70.70 37.60 61.43
N ALA A 57 -70.23 37.42 62.66
CA ALA A 57 -68.88 36.91 62.95
C ALA A 57 -68.67 35.49 62.42
N GLY A 58 -69.68 34.61 62.55
CA GLY A 58 -69.66 33.26 61.99
C GLY A 58 -69.58 33.25 60.47
N VAL A 59 -70.39 34.08 59.79
CA VAL A 59 -70.34 34.22 58.32
C VAL A 59 -68.99 34.77 57.87
N ALA A 60 -68.45 35.78 58.56
CA ALA A 60 -67.12 36.32 58.27
C ALA A 60 -65.99 35.29 58.48
N ALA A 61 -66.08 34.47 59.54
CA ALA A 61 -65.13 33.40 59.81
C ALA A 61 -65.19 32.29 58.74
N VAL A 62 -66.39 31.89 58.31
CA VAL A 62 -66.58 30.93 57.22
C VAL A 62 -66.06 31.49 55.89
N ALA A 63 -66.34 32.76 55.58
CA ALA A 63 -65.82 33.43 54.38
C ALA A 63 -64.27 33.52 54.39
N LEU A 64 -63.66 33.80 55.54
CA LEU A 64 -62.21 33.81 55.70
C LEU A 64 -61.60 32.42 55.55
N LEU A 65 -62.20 31.39 56.17
CA LEU A 65 -61.78 30.00 56.02
C LEU A 65 -61.87 29.53 54.57
N GLU A 66 -62.94 29.90 53.86
CA GLU A 66 -63.12 29.56 52.46
C GLU A 66 -62.13 30.30 51.55
N ARG A 67 -61.81 31.57 51.86
CA ARG A 67 -60.73 32.30 51.17
C ARG A 67 -59.36 31.66 51.39
N LEU A 68 -58.99 31.36 52.64
CA LEU A 68 -57.73 30.68 52.96
C LEU A 68 -57.63 29.30 52.31
N ARG A 69 -58.74 28.56 52.24
CA ARG A 69 -58.83 27.28 51.53
C ARG A 69 -58.60 27.43 50.03
N ARG A 70 -59.18 28.47 49.40
CA ARG A 70 -58.97 28.79 47.97
C ARG A 70 -57.52 29.19 47.70
N ASP A 71 -56.95 30.07 48.51
CA ASP A 71 -55.56 30.54 48.36
C ASP A 71 -54.57 29.37 48.55
N HIS A 72 -54.82 28.49 49.52
CA HIS A 72 -53.99 27.29 49.72
C HIS A 72 -54.09 26.30 48.56
N ARG A 73 -55.31 26.05 48.04
CA ARG A 73 -55.50 25.23 46.84
C ARG A 73 -54.78 25.83 45.63
N ALA A 74 -54.93 27.13 45.40
CA ALA A 74 -54.24 27.85 44.33
C ALA A 74 -52.72 27.74 44.44
N ALA A 75 -52.16 27.86 45.65
CA ALA A 75 -50.73 27.69 45.88
C ALA A 75 -50.23 26.25 45.65
N LEU A 76 -51.03 25.23 46.00
CA LEU A 76 -50.71 23.83 45.70
C LEU A 76 -50.79 23.53 44.20
N ASP A 77 -51.78 24.07 43.51
CA ASP A 77 -51.94 23.90 42.07
C ASP A 77 -50.81 24.60 41.30
N GLU A 78 -50.37 25.79 41.75
CA GLU A 78 -49.20 26.48 41.20
C GLU A 78 -47.91 25.69 41.44
N ALA A 79 -47.71 25.16 42.66
CA ALA A 79 -46.54 24.32 42.96
C ALA A 79 -46.53 23.02 42.12
N ARG A 80 -47.71 22.42 41.88
CA ARG A 80 -47.85 21.25 40.98
C ARG A 80 -47.49 21.61 39.54
N ARG A 81 -48.04 22.70 39.00
CA ARG A 81 -47.72 23.19 37.65
C ARG A 81 -46.24 23.47 37.49
N GLN A 82 -45.62 24.10 38.47
CA GLN A 82 -44.17 24.35 38.47
C GLN A 82 -43.38 23.03 38.50
N GLY A 83 -43.79 22.05 39.30
CA GLY A 83 -43.19 20.71 39.33
C GLY A 83 -43.30 19.99 37.99
N GLU A 84 -44.47 20.04 37.35
CA GLU A 84 -44.72 19.45 36.02
C GLU A 84 -43.85 20.12 34.93
N LEU A 85 -43.72 21.44 34.96
CA LEU A 85 -42.86 22.19 34.03
C LEU A 85 -41.37 21.85 34.20
N VAL A 86 -40.90 21.70 35.44
CA VAL A 86 -39.52 21.27 35.71
C VAL A 86 -39.29 19.84 35.24
N ALA A 87 -40.21 18.92 35.55
CA ALA A 87 -40.12 17.54 35.09
C ALA A 87 -40.10 17.43 33.55
N ALA A 88 -40.95 18.20 32.86
CA ALA A 88 -40.96 18.25 31.40
C ALA A 88 -39.62 18.75 30.81
N ARG A 89 -39.02 19.78 31.41
CA ARG A 89 -37.69 20.29 31.00
C ARG A 89 -36.58 19.27 31.23
N ASP A 90 -36.62 18.56 32.36
CA ASP A 90 -35.64 17.52 32.68
C ASP A 90 -35.75 16.35 31.71
N GLU A 91 -36.97 15.91 31.38
CA GLU A 91 -37.17 14.88 30.36
C GLU A 91 -36.67 15.29 28.97
N GLU A 92 -36.92 16.54 28.55
CA GLU A 92 -36.38 17.07 27.29
C GLU A 92 -34.86 17.13 27.29
N ALA A 93 -34.25 17.50 28.42
CA ALA A 93 -32.80 17.50 28.58
C ALA A 93 -32.22 16.09 28.42
N VAL A 94 -32.82 15.08 29.05
CA VAL A 94 -32.42 13.67 28.92
C VAL A 94 -32.58 13.20 27.47
N ARG A 95 -33.71 13.49 26.81
CA ARG A 95 -33.95 13.13 25.40
C ARG A 95 -32.95 13.78 24.44
N ARG A 96 -32.58 15.03 24.70
CA ARG A 96 -31.57 15.75 23.92
C ARG A 96 -30.17 15.18 24.13
N GLU A 97 -29.80 14.89 25.38
CA GLU A 97 -28.49 14.27 25.69
C GLU A 97 -28.37 12.88 25.07
N ALA A 98 -29.41 12.04 25.14
CA ALA A 98 -29.44 10.73 24.52
C ALA A 98 -29.24 10.81 22.99
N ARG A 99 -29.94 11.74 22.31
CA ARG A 99 -29.76 11.99 20.87
C ARG A 99 -28.35 12.45 20.53
N TRP A 100 -27.78 13.35 21.32
CA TRP A 100 -26.41 13.83 21.12
C TRP A 100 -25.38 12.72 21.30
N ARG A 101 -25.55 11.86 22.31
CA ARG A 101 -24.68 10.69 22.54
C ARG A 101 -24.76 9.71 21.37
N ALA A 102 -25.97 9.36 20.93
CA ALA A 102 -26.17 8.46 19.80
C ALA A 102 -25.51 8.99 18.51
N TYR A 103 -25.71 10.28 18.21
CA TYR A 103 -25.05 10.93 17.07
C TYR A 103 -23.52 10.87 17.18
N THR A 104 -22.98 11.17 18.38
CA THR A 104 -21.52 11.16 18.59
C THR A 104 -20.94 9.75 18.45
N GLU A 105 -21.63 8.74 18.97
CA GLU A 105 -21.23 7.33 18.85
C GLU A 105 -21.25 6.85 17.40
N GLU A 106 -22.27 7.25 16.63
CA GLU A 106 -22.39 6.95 15.20
C GLU A 106 -21.23 7.59 14.40
N GLN A 107 -20.95 8.88 14.60
CA GLN A 107 -19.84 9.55 13.93
C GLN A 107 -18.48 8.94 14.31
N ALA A 108 -18.29 8.58 15.58
CA ALA A 108 -17.08 7.89 16.03
C ALA A 108 -16.93 6.50 15.40
N GLY A 109 -18.05 5.82 15.12
CA GLY A 109 -18.09 4.58 14.34
C GLY A 109 -17.57 4.79 12.93
N HIS A 110 -18.10 5.78 12.20
CA HIS A 110 -17.66 6.08 10.83
C HIS A 110 -16.17 6.42 10.75
N VAL A 111 -15.64 7.22 11.68
CA VAL A 111 -14.21 7.52 11.74
C VAL A 111 -13.38 6.26 11.96
N ARG A 112 -13.82 5.37 12.86
CA ARG A 112 -13.11 4.11 13.13
C ARG A 112 -13.10 3.19 11.92
N ASP A 113 -14.23 3.09 11.22
CA ASP A 113 -14.38 2.23 10.05
C ASP A 113 -13.53 2.75 8.89
N GLU A 114 -13.51 4.06 8.65
CA GLU A 114 -12.64 4.65 7.63
C GLU A 114 -11.15 4.50 7.99
N LEU A 115 -10.77 4.69 9.25
CA LEU A 115 -9.40 4.42 9.70
C LEU A 115 -9.02 2.95 9.53
N ALA A 116 -9.93 2.02 9.82
CA ALA A 116 -9.68 0.59 9.64
C ALA A 116 -9.49 0.25 8.16
N HIS A 117 -10.30 0.81 7.26
CA HIS A 117 -10.16 0.66 5.82
C HIS A 117 -8.83 1.26 5.31
N LEU A 118 -8.50 2.47 5.77
CA LEU A 118 -7.22 3.11 5.45
C LEU A 118 -6.03 2.24 5.86
N LEU A 119 -6.03 1.72 7.09
CA LEU A 119 -4.91 0.94 7.62
C LEU A 119 -4.78 -0.45 6.98
N LYS A 120 -5.89 -1.10 6.63
CA LYS A 120 -5.87 -2.47 6.09
C LYS A 120 -5.68 -2.52 4.58
N GLU A 121 -6.26 -1.57 3.86
CA GLU A 121 -6.34 -1.63 2.40
C GLU A 121 -5.51 -0.52 1.74
N ARG A 122 -5.74 0.74 2.14
CA ARG A 122 -5.20 1.90 1.41
C ARG A 122 -3.72 2.17 1.70
N LEU A 123 -3.32 2.08 2.96
CA LEU A 123 -1.94 2.35 3.40
C LEU A 123 -0.95 1.30 2.89
N PRO A 124 -1.21 -0.02 2.98
CA PRO A 124 -0.33 -1.01 2.37
C PRO A 124 -0.20 -0.80 0.86
N ALA A 125 -1.31 -0.57 0.15
CA ALA A 125 -1.30 -0.30 -1.29
C ALA A 125 -0.46 0.94 -1.65
N ALA A 126 -0.57 2.02 -0.87
CA ALA A 126 0.24 3.23 -1.03
C ALA A 126 1.74 2.97 -0.84
N THR A 127 2.13 2.11 0.10
CA THR A 127 3.54 1.80 0.39
C THR A 127 4.15 0.75 -0.53
N SER A 128 3.36 -0.20 -1.05
CA SER A 128 3.88 -1.28 -1.90
C SER A 128 4.09 -0.85 -3.35
N GLY A 129 3.42 0.21 -3.81
CA GLY A 129 3.54 0.74 -5.18
C GLY A 129 3.04 -0.21 -6.29
N THR A 130 2.46 -1.37 -5.94
CA THR A 130 2.21 -2.48 -6.86
C THR A 130 0.78 -2.51 -7.43
N SER A 131 -0.06 -1.52 -7.12
CA SER A 131 -1.38 -1.29 -7.73
C SER A 131 -1.93 0.06 -7.31
N GLY A 132 -2.87 0.61 -8.08
CA GLY A 132 -3.54 1.88 -7.73
C GLY A 132 -4.15 1.81 -6.33
N ILE A 133 -3.99 2.90 -5.57
CA ILE A 133 -4.52 3.02 -4.21
C ILE A 133 -6.05 2.87 -4.25
N PRO A 134 -6.65 1.95 -3.48
CA PRO A 134 -8.09 1.80 -3.40
C PRO A 134 -8.79 3.10 -2.99
N PRO A 135 -10.02 3.34 -3.47
CA PRO A 135 -10.79 4.50 -3.06
C PRO A 135 -11.12 4.44 -1.55
N ALA A 136 -11.50 5.61 -1.01
CA ALA A 136 -11.99 5.73 0.35
C ALA A 136 -13.19 4.80 0.60
N GLY A 137 -13.37 4.38 1.85
CA GLY A 137 -14.41 3.41 2.21
C GLY A 137 -15.81 4.04 2.19
N PRO A 138 -16.87 3.22 2.36
CA PRO A 138 -18.24 3.73 2.45
C PRO A 138 -18.42 4.75 3.59
N ALA A 139 -17.69 4.59 4.69
CA ALA A 139 -17.73 5.50 5.85
C ALA A 139 -17.19 6.90 5.52
N ALA A 140 -16.29 7.05 4.54
CA ALA A 140 -15.82 8.35 4.10
C ALA A 140 -16.92 9.22 3.47
N ALA A 141 -17.90 8.59 2.78
CA ALA A 141 -19.02 9.32 2.19
C ALA A 141 -19.95 9.91 3.27
N GLU A 142 -20.22 9.14 4.32
CA GLU A 142 -20.99 9.60 5.48
C GLU A 142 -20.24 10.71 6.23
N LEU A 143 -18.93 10.54 6.44
CA LEU A 143 -18.08 11.58 7.04
C LEU A 143 -18.00 12.84 6.18
N ALA A 144 -18.02 12.74 4.85
CA ALA A 144 -17.98 13.92 3.99
C ALA A 144 -19.22 14.81 4.18
N GLY A 145 -20.37 14.24 4.56
CA GLY A 145 -21.60 14.97 4.84
C GLY A 145 -21.61 15.68 6.21
N THR A 146 -20.92 15.13 7.21
CA THR A 146 -20.96 15.61 8.61
C THR A 146 -19.67 16.31 9.06
N MET A 147 -18.52 15.82 8.61
CA MET A 147 -17.15 16.25 8.96
C MET A 147 -16.25 16.22 7.70
N PRO A 148 -16.47 17.10 6.72
CA PRO A 148 -15.79 17.06 5.42
C PRO A 148 -14.26 17.19 5.52
N GLU A 149 -13.75 17.80 6.60
CA GLU A 149 -12.32 17.91 6.85
C GLU A 149 -11.62 16.57 7.12
N VAL A 150 -12.33 15.56 7.66
CA VAL A 150 -11.71 14.29 8.06
C VAL A 150 -11.23 13.48 6.85
N PRO A 151 -12.08 13.16 5.85
CA PRO A 151 -11.61 12.45 4.66
C PRO A 151 -10.50 13.21 3.93
N GLY A 152 -10.62 14.54 3.81
CA GLY A 152 -9.60 15.35 3.15
C GLY A 152 -8.26 15.44 3.89
N LEU A 153 -8.23 15.25 5.21
CA LEU A 153 -6.99 15.10 5.98
C LEU A 153 -6.36 13.72 5.78
N LEU A 154 -7.18 12.66 5.81
CA LEU A 154 -6.73 11.28 5.60
C LEU A 154 -6.16 11.07 4.20
N ASP A 155 -6.81 11.63 3.18
CA ASP A 155 -6.33 11.54 1.79
C ASP A 155 -5.01 12.30 1.59
N ARG A 156 -4.84 13.46 2.25
CA ARG A 156 -3.57 14.21 2.24
C ARG A 156 -2.45 13.44 2.91
N LEU A 157 -2.70 12.89 4.10
CA LEU A 157 -1.72 12.05 4.81
C LEU A 157 -1.32 10.84 3.95
N LEU A 158 -2.29 10.18 3.33
CA LEU A 158 -2.02 9.04 2.46
C LEU A 158 -1.20 9.43 1.24
N ALA A 159 -1.47 10.59 0.63
CA ALA A 159 -0.68 11.11 -0.49
C ALA A 159 0.76 11.43 -0.07
N GLU A 160 0.97 12.05 1.09
CA GLU A 160 2.31 12.32 1.64
C GLU A 160 3.08 11.02 1.89
N VAL A 161 2.45 10.02 2.50
CA VAL A 161 3.08 8.71 2.74
C VAL A 161 3.38 7.98 1.44
N ALA A 162 2.46 8.02 0.47
CA ALA A 162 2.67 7.41 -0.85
C ALA A 162 3.83 8.07 -1.60
N GLN A 163 3.93 9.40 -1.53
CA GLN A 163 5.02 10.15 -2.16
C GLN A 163 6.36 9.82 -1.50
N GLU A 164 6.44 9.84 -0.17
CA GLU A 164 7.66 9.48 0.56
C GLU A 164 8.09 8.03 0.25
N ALA A 165 7.14 7.10 0.20
CA ALA A 165 7.44 5.71 -0.17
C ALA A 165 7.97 5.60 -1.62
N ALA A 166 7.39 6.36 -2.56
CA ALA A 166 7.87 6.41 -3.94
C ALA A 166 9.27 7.03 -4.05
N ASP A 167 9.54 8.14 -3.35
CA ASP A 167 10.84 8.80 -3.33
C ASP A 167 11.92 7.89 -2.72
N GLN A 168 11.58 7.16 -1.64
CA GLN A 168 12.47 6.16 -1.06
C GLN A 168 12.73 4.99 -2.01
N ALA A 169 11.71 4.45 -2.67
CA ALA A 169 11.85 3.36 -3.63
C ALA A 169 12.73 3.79 -4.82
N GLU A 170 12.55 5.00 -5.34
CA GLU A 170 13.36 5.53 -6.43
C GLU A 170 14.82 5.77 -6.00
N SER A 171 15.04 6.34 -4.81
CA SER A 171 16.38 6.52 -4.24
C SER A 171 17.12 5.18 -4.07
N GLN A 172 16.43 4.15 -3.59
CA GLN A 172 16.97 2.79 -3.50
C GLN A 172 17.28 2.21 -4.88
N ARG A 173 16.38 2.37 -5.85
CA ARG A 173 16.57 1.92 -7.24
C ARG A 173 17.82 2.55 -7.85
N LEU A 174 17.97 3.87 -7.75
CA LEU A 174 19.13 4.60 -8.26
C LEU A 174 20.43 4.17 -7.57
N SER A 175 20.40 3.97 -6.25
CA SER A 175 21.55 3.47 -5.49
C SER A 175 21.98 2.08 -5.95
N LEU A 176 21.03 1.17 -6.22
CA LEU A 176 21.30 -0.15 -6.76
C LEU A 176 21.89 -0.11 -8.17
N VAL A 177 21.35 0.76 -9.04
CA VAL A 177 21.89 0.98 -10.40
C VAL A 177 23.33 1.47 -10.35
N GLU A 178 23.64 2.40 -9.46
CA GLU A 178 24.98 2.96 -9.28
C GLU A 178 25.95 1.88 -8.76
N LEU A 179 25.57 1.12 -7.74
CA LEU A 179 26.37 0.01 -7.22
C LEU A 179 26.64 -1.05 -8.29
N ALA A 180 25.61 -1.46 -9.03
CA ALA A 180 25.75 -2.40 -10.14
C ALA A 180 26.67 -1.85 -11.23
N SER A 181 26.57 -0.56 -11.57
CA SER A 181 27.44 0.08 -12.56
C SER A 181 28.91 0.10 -12.12
N ARG A 182 29.18 0.26 -10.82
CA ARG A 182 30.54 0.15 -10.25
C ARG A 182 31.10 -1.27 -10.36
N VAL A 183 30.29 -2.29 -10.04
CA VAL A 183 30.68 -3.70 -10.19
C VAL A 183 30.96 -4.02 -11.66
N GLN A 184 30.09 -3.60 -12.58
CA GLN A 184 30.27 -3.77 -14.02
C GLN A 184 31.56 -3.11 -14.53
N THR A 185 31.83 -1.87 -14.12
CA THR A 185 33.05 -1.14 -14.49
C THR A 185 34.31 -1.82 -13.96
N SER A 186 34.27 -2.30 -12.71
CA SER A 186 35.37 -3.05 -12.11
C SER A 186 35.63 -4.36 -12.84
N ALA A 187 34.59 -5.12 -13.17
CA ALA A 187 34.67 -6.35 -13.94
C ALA A 187 35.31 -6.12 -15.32
N HIS A 188 34.88 -5.10 -16.06
CA HIS A 188 35.49 -4.75 -17.35
C HIS A 188 36.97 -4.36 -17.23
N ARG A 189 37.36 -3.67 -16.14
CA ARG A 189 38.77 -3.36 -15.89
C ARG A 189 39.61 -4.62 -15.62
N ILE A 190 39.04 -5.61 -14.92
CA ILE A 190 39.68 -6.91 -14.71
C ILE A 190 39.88 -7.61 -16.05
N GLN A 191 38.83 -7.71 -16.89
CA GLN A 191 38.91 -8.31 -18.23
C GLN A 191 40.01 -7.66 -19.07
N ALA A 192 40.06 -6.32 -19.12
CA ALA A 192 41.08 -5.60 -19.88
C ALA A 192 42.51 -5.89 -19.37
N THR A 193 42.67 -5.99 -18.05
CA THR A 193 43.98 -6.27 -17.41
C THR A 193 44.45 -7.69 -17.70
N VAL A 194 43.53 -8.66 -17.61
CA VAL A 194 43.76 -10.08 -17.87
C VAL A 194 44.08 -10.31 -19.36
N THR A 195 43.31 -9.68 -20.25
CA THR A 195 43.56 -9.70 -21.71
C THR A 195 44.96 -9.17 -22.02
N GLY A 196 45.31 -7.99 -21.49
CA GLY A 196 46.65 -7.43 -21.69
C GLY A 196 47.77 -8.26 -21.05
N LEU A 197 47.48 -9.09 -20.04
CA LEU A 197 48.45 -10.03 -19.47
C LEU A 197 48.66 -11.23 -20.40
N ALA A 198 47.59 -11.82 -20.93
CA ALA A 198 47.65 -12.92 -21.88
C ALA A 198 48.37 -12.52 -23.17
N GLU A 199 48.12 -11.31 -23.68
CA GLU A 199 48.79 -10.77 -24.87
C GLU A 199 50.30 -10.55 -24.67
N ARG A 200 50.75 -10.21 -23.46
CA ARG A 200 52.18 -10.04 -23.14
C ARG A 200 52.94 -11.36 -23.03
N PHE A 201 52.26 -12.45 -22.71
CA PHE A 201 52.86 -13.76 -22.45
C PHE A 201 52.17 -14.89 -23.24
N PRO A 202 52.12 -14.82 -24.58
CA PRO A 202 51.32 -15.72 -25.41
C PRO A 202 51.82 -17.18 -25.44
N GLY A 203 53.03 -17.45 -24.92
CA GLY A 203 53.63 -18.79 -24.90
C GLY A 203 53.47 -19.56 -23.58
N ASP A 204 52.93 -18.94 -22.54
CA ASP A 204 52.77 -19.55 -21.22
C ASP A 204 51.36 -20.15 -21.09
N THR A 205 51.28 -21.49 -21.17
CA THR A 205 49.98 -22.20 -21.17
C THR A 205 49.31 -22.14 -19.80
N ASP A 206 50.07 -22.19 -18.71
CA ASP A 206 49.52 -22.15 -17.35
C ASP A 206 48.96 -20.75 -17.04
N LEU A 207 49.67 -19.71 -17.48
CA LEU A 207 49.18 -18.33 -17.39
C LEU A 207 47.94 -18.12 -18.27
N LEU A 208 47.91 -18.69 -19.47
CA LEU A 208 46.74 -18.60 -20.34
C LEU A 208 45.52 -19.26 -19.70
N GLU A 209 45.68 -20.42 -19.07
CA GLU A 209 44.60 -21.08 -18.34
C GLU A 209 44.13 -20.24 -17.15
N ALA A 210 45.05 -19.71 -16.34
CA ALA A 210 44.71 -18.86 -15.21
C ALA A 210 44.01 -17.56 -15.63
N THR A 211 44.49 -16.91 -16.70
CA THR A 211 43.86 -15.70 -17.24
C THR A 211 42.46 -15.99 -17.79
N MET A 212 42.25 -17.11 -18.49
CA MET A 212 40.92 -17.53 -18.92
C MET A 212 39.94 -17.72 -17.75
N GLN A 213 40.39 -18.31 -16.63
CA GLN A 213 39.54 -18.46 -15.43
C GLN A 213 39.14 -17.10 -14.83
N VAL A 214 40.06 -16.14 -14.77
CA VAL A 214 39.78 -14.80 -14.23
C VAL A 214 38.88 -14.00 -15.18
N ASP A 215 39.14 -14.05 -16.49
CA ASP A 215 38.28 -13.41 -17.50
C ASP A 215 36.85 -13.95 -17.43
N HIS A 216 36.70 -15.26 -17.25
CA HIS A 216 35.41 -15.89 -17.09
C HIS A 216 34.67 -15.38 -15.85
N ALA A 217 35.35 -15.31 -14.70
CA ALA A 217 34.79 -14.77 -13.47
C ALA A 217 34.38 -13.30 -13.63
N ALA A 218 35.19 -12.48 -14.30
CA ALA A 218 34.87 -11.08 -14.56
C ALA A 218 33.65 -10.94 -15.51
N THR A 219 33.56 -11.77 -16.55
CA THR A 219 32.39 -11.83 -17.44
C THR A 219 31.12 -12.15 -16.67
N GLN A 220 31.18 -13.08 -15.72
CA GLN A 220 30.03 -13.41 -14.86
C GLN A 220 29.62 -12.23 -13.96
N GLN A 221 30.57 -11.53 -13.34
CA GLN A 221 30.29 -10.35 -12.51
C GLN A 221 29.66 -9.22 -13.32
N ALA A 222 30.18 -8.94 -14.52
CA ALA A 222 29.62 -7.95 -15.43
C ALA A 222 28.17 -8.32 -15.81
N ARG A 223 27.90 -9.59 -16.12
CA ARG A 223 26.54 -10.08 -16.42
C ARG A 223 25.59 -9.92 -15.23
N HIS A 224 26.00 -10.35 -14.02
CA HIS A 224 25.16 -10.23 -12.82
C HIS A 224 24.82 -8.77 -12.51
N ALA A 225 25.81 -7.87 -12.62
CA ALA A 225 25.58 -6.43 -12.48
C ALA A 225 24.60 -5.90 -13.54
N GLN A 226 24.73 -6.32 -14.80
CA GLN A 226 23.81 -5.94 -15.86
C GLN A 226 22.38 -6.48 -15.62
N SER A 227 22.25 -7.71 -15.11
CA SER A 227 20.96 -8.30 -14.73
C SER A 227 20.25 -7.50 -13.63
N LEU A 228 20.99 -7.04 -12.61
CA LEU A 228 20.44 -6.16 -11.58
C LEU A 228 19.97 -4.81 -12.16
N LYS A 229 20.75 -4.23 -13.08
CA LYS A 229 20.37 -2.99 -13.77
C LYS A 229 19.06 -3.17 -14.55
N VAL A 230 18.89 -4.28 -15.26
CA VAL A 230 17.65 -4.62 -15.99
C VAL A 230 16.46 -4.74 -15.05
N LEU A 231 16.62 -5.34 -13.87
CA LEU A 231 15.56 -5.39 -12.86
C LEU A 231 15.21 -4.00 -12.29
N CYS A 232 16.19 -3.08 -12.25
CA CYS A 232 15.97 -1.67 -11.93
C CYS A 232 15.44 -0.84 -13.11
N GLY A 233 15.12 -1.45 -14.25
CA GLY A 233 14.59 -0.77 -15.44
C GLY A 233 15.63 -0.12 -16.35
N GLU A 234 16.93 -0.35 -16.11
CA GLU A 234 18.03 0.12 -16.94
C GLU A 234 18.45 -0.92 -17.98
N TRP A 235 18.82 -0.50 -19.18
CA TRP A 235 19.04 -1.42 -20.31
C TRP A 235 20.50 -1.46 -20.76
N PRO A 236 20.95 -2.57 -21.37
CA PRO A 236 22.28 -2.64 -21.95
C PRO A 236 22.46 -1.53 -23.00
N GLY A 237 23.51 -0.73 -22.85
CA GLY A 237 23.84 0.33 -23.82
C GLY A 237 24.61 -0.17 -25.04
N GLN A 238 25.05 -1.43 -25.06
CA GLN A 238 25.80 -1.99 -26.18
C GLN A 238 24.89 -2.17 -27.40
N GLN A 239 25.20 -1.44 -28.46
CA GLN A 239 24.49 -1.50 -29.72
C GLN A 239 25.32 -2.25 -30.75
N TRP A 240 24.69 -3.22 -31.41
CA TRP A 240 25.27 -3.91 -32.56
C TRP A 240 24.93 -3.10 -33.82
N GLN A 241 25.88 -3.04 -34.76
CA GLN A 241 25.68 -2.28 -36.01
C GLN A 241 25.12 -3.14 -37.14
N LYS A 242 25.19 -4.47 -37.01
CA LYS A 242 24.77 -5.43 -38.02
C LYS A 242 23.92 -6.51 -37.38
N PRO A 243 23.02 -7.13 -38.15
CA PRO A 243 22.31 -8.32 -37.72
C PRO A 243 23.29 -9.43 -37.37
N LEU A 244 22.89 -10.31 -36.44
CA LEU A 244 23.69 -11.45 -36.00
C LEU A 244 22.89 -12.75 -36.18
N ALA A 245 23.52 -13.80 -36.70
CA ALA A 245 22.88 -15.10 -36.86
C ALA A 245 22.38 -15.61 -35.50
N LEU A 246 21.20 -16.22 -35.45
CA LEU A 246 20.64 -16.73 -34.19
C LEU A 246 21.52 -17.79 -33.54
N VAL A 247 22.20 -18.61 -34.35
CA VAL A 247 23.21 -19.56 -33.85
C VAL A 247 24.40 -18.85 -33.20
N ASP A 248 24.81 -17.69 -33.72
CA ASP A 248 25.89 -16.88 -33.16
C ASP A 248 25.43 -16.10 -31.93
N VAL A 249 24.17 -15.69 -31.86
CA VAL A 249 23.55 -15.17 -30.64
C VAL A 249 23.64 -16.20 -29.51
N VAL A 250 23.28 -17.46 -29.77
CA VAL A 250 23.38 -18.55 -28.79
C VAL A 250 24.85 -18.80 -28.40
N ARG A 251 25.79 -18.76 -29.36
CA ARG A 251 27.23 -18.89 -29.06
C ARG A 251 27.74 -17.75 -28.18
N ALA A 252 27.37 -16.52 -28.50
CA ALA A 252 27.71 -15.34 -27.71
C ALA A 252 27.10 -15.42 -26.29
N ALA A 253 25.87 -15.91 -26.17
CA ALA A 253 25.22 -16.13 -24.89
C ALA A 253 25.92 -17.23 -24.07
N SER A 254 26.29 -18.34 -24.71
CA SER A 254 27.04 -19.43 -24.07
C SER A 254 28.38 -18.95 -23.52
N GLY A 255 29.09 -18.08 -24.24
CA GLY A 255 30.34 -17.48 -23.77
C GLY A 255 30.21 -16.64 -22.49
N ARG A 256 28.99 -16.27 -22.07
CA ARG A 256 28.73 -15.49 -20.85
C ARG A 256 28.44 -16.35 -19.61
N ILE A 257 28.49 -17.69 -19.73
CA ILE A 257 28.19 -18.62 -18.64
C ILE A 257 29.35 -19.56 -18.31
N VAL A 258 29.47 -19.97 -17.04
CA VAL A 258 30.58 -20.83 -16.54
C VAL A 258 30.63 -22.16 -17.27
N ALA A 259 29.47 -22.78 -17.45
CA ALA A 259 29.35 -24.09 -18.07
C ALA A 259 29.24 -24.02 -19.61
N TYR A 260 29.88 -23.06 -20.28
CA TYR A 260 29.76 -22.88 -21.75
C TYR A 260 30.08 -24.16 -22.55
N ARG A 261 31.03 -24.98 -22.08
CA ARG A 261 31.41 -26.25 -22.71
C ARG A 261 30.30 -27.31 -22.69
N ARG A 262 29.29 -27.15 -21.84
CA ARG A 262 28.13 -28.05 -21.73
C ARG A 262 27.01 -27.67 -22.70
N VAL A 263 27.10 -26.52 -23.37
CA VAL A 263 26.08 -26.05 -24.31
C VAL A 263 26.34 -26.62 -25.69
N THR A 264 25.41 -27.41 -26.21
CA THR A 264 25.46 -27.97 -27.57
C THR A 264 24.44 -27.25 -28.43
N VAL A 265 24.88 -26.53 -29.47
CA VAL A 265 24.02 -25.74 -30.34
C VAL A 265 23.79 -26.47 -31.66
N SER A 266 22.53 -26.56 -32.09
CA SER A 266 22.10 -27.08 -33.39
C SER A 266 21.09 -26.13 -34.02
N GLY A 267 21.06 -26.01 -35.35
CA GLY A 267 20.11 -25.16 -36.05
C GLY A 267 20.57 -24.65 -37.41
N GLU A 268 19.69 -23.96 -38.11
CA GLU A 268 19.93 -23.38 -39.43
C GLU A 268 20.65 -22.01 -39.31
N PRO A 269 21.71 -21.74 -40.11
CA PRO A 269 22.55 -20.56 -39.96
C PRO A 269 22.00 -19.27 -40.59
N ASP A 270 20.97 -19.37 -41.45
CA ASP A 270 20.62 -18.28 -42.39
C ASP A 270 19.66 -17.21 -41.80
N LEU A 271 19.17 -17.42 -40.58
CA LEU A 271 18.29 -16.47 -39.89
C LEU A 271 19.08 -15.62 -38.89
N GLY A 272 19.10 -14.32 -39.14
CA GLY A 272 19.68 -13.31 -38.26
C GLY A 272 18.61 -12.57 -37.48
N VAL A 273 19.05 -11.94 -36.39
CA VAL A 273 18.23 -11.02 -35.59
C VAL A 273 18.67 -9.59 -35.84
N HIS A 274 17.71 -8.66 -35.94
CA HIS A 274 17.96 -7.24 -36.16
C HIS A 274 18.91 -6.67 -35.11
N ALA A 275 19.82 -5.79 -35.54
CA ALA A 275 20.93 -5.29 -34.74
C ALA A 275 20.50 -4.64 -33.40
N SER A 276 19.32 -4.01 -33.38
CA SER A 276 18.74 -3.36 -32.19
C SER A 276 18.39 -4.31 -31.03
N VAL A 277 18.20 -5.60 -31.30
CA VAL A 277 17.79 -6.58 -30.28
C VAL A 277 18.80 -7.72 -30.10
N VAL A 278 19.96 -7.67 -30.77
CA VAL A 278 21.05 -8.64 -30.62
C VAL A 278 21.49 -8.73 -29.15
N GLU A 279 21.88 -7.61 -28.55
CA GLU A 279 22.36 -7.60 -27.16
C GLU A 279 21.28 -8.04 -26.14
N PRO A 280 20.04 -7.51 -26.20
CA PRO A 280 18.92 -8.04 -25.43
C PRO A 280 18.73 -9.56 -25.53
N LEU A 281 18.78 -10.11 -26.75
CA LEU A 281 18.56 -11.53 -26.98
C LEU A 281 19.74 -12.37 -26.46
N ILE A 282 20.98 -11.92 -26.65
CA ILE A 282 22.16 -12.58 -26.06
C ILE A 282 22.02 -12.64 -24.53
N HIS A 283 21.61 -11.54 -23.89
CA HIS A 283 21.44 -11.50 -22.44
C HIS A 283 20.32 -12.42 -21.96
N LEU A 284 19.15 -12.37 -22.60
CA LEU A 284 18.02 -13.26 -22.30
C LEU A 284 18.43 -14.74 -22.41
N VAL A 285 19.07 -15.12 -23.52
CA VAL A 285 19.52 -16.50 -23.73
C VAL A 285 20.60 -16.88 -22.72
N ALA A 286 21.51 -15.97 -22.35
CA ALA A 286 22.53 -16.24 -21.35
C ALA A 286 21.93 -16.55 -19.96
N GLU A 287 20.86 -15.85 -19.55
CA GLU A 287 20.15 -16.16 -18.30
C GLU A 287 19.47 -17.53 -18.36
N LEU A 288 18.87 -17.90 -19.49
CA LEU A 288 18.29 -19.23 -19.67
C LEU A 288 19.35 -20.34 -19.65
N LEU A 289 20.49 -20.14 -20.30
CA LEU A 289 21.59 -21.10 -20.30
C LEU A 289 22.25 -21.23 -18.93
N ALA A 290 22.39 -20.12 -18.19
CA ALA A 290 22.89 -20.15 -16.82
C ALA A 290 21.98 -21.02 -15.94
N ASN A 291 20.67 -20.78 -15.98
CA ASN A 291 19.70 -21.58 -15.24
C ASN A 291 19.74 -23.06 -15.67
N ALA A 292 19.66 -23.33 -16.97
CA ALA A 292 19.66 -24.70 -17.49
C ALA A 292 20.91 -25.48 -17.04
N THR A 293 22.09 -24.85 -17.10
CA THR A 293 23.35 -25.50 -16.70
C THR A 293 23.50 -25.65 -15.19
N GLU A 294 23.02 -24.70 -14.40
CA GLU A 294 23.08 -24.73 -12.93
C GLU A 294 22.17 -25.82 -12.34
N TYR A 295 20.96 -25.98 -12.88
CA TYR A 295 19.98 -26.97 -12.40
C TYR A 295 20.11 -28.35 -13.05
N SER A 296 20.97 -28.51 -14.05
CA SER A 296 21.26 -29.79 -14.69
C SER A 296 22.47 -30.50 -14.06
N PRO A 297 22.46 -31.84 -13.93
CA PRO A 297 23.58 -32.61 -13.38
C PRO A 297 24.92 -32.30 -14.10
N PRO A 298 26.08 -32.24 -13.39
CA PRO A 298 27.33 -31.71 -13.95
C PRO A 298 27.87 -32.37 -15.23
N ARG A 299 27.46 -33.62 -15.52
CA ARG A 299 27.90 -34.40 -16.69
C ARG A 299 26.91 -34.38 -17.86
N THR A 300 25.81 -33.65 -17.74
CA THR A 300 24.80 -33.53 -18.79
C THR A 300 25.05 -32.28 -19.62
N SER A 301 24.84 -32.41 -20.93
CA SER A 301 24.85 -31.28 -21.86
C SER A 301 23.47 -30.61 -21.88
N VAL A 302 23.46 -29.29 -22.03
CA VAL A 302 22.26 -28.50 -22.34
C VAL A 302 22.17 -28.39 -23.86
N LEU A 303 21.08 -28.88 -24.43
CA LEU A 303 20.87 -28.84 -25.88
C LEU A 303 20.14 -27.53 -26.23
N VAL A 304 20.68 -26.81 -27.21
CA VAL A 304 20.04 -25.62 -27.76
C VAL A 304 19.72 -25.86 -29.22
N THR A 305 18.44 -25.71 -29.57
CA THR A 305 17.95 -25.88 -30.95
C THR A 305 17.44 -24.55 -31.47
N VAL A 306 17.98 -24.10 -32.60
CA VAL A 306 17.52 -22.91 -33.32
C VAL A 306 16.79 -23.36 -34.58
N ARG A 307 15.56 -22.92 -34.80
CA ARG A 307 14.79 -23.26 -36.01
C ARG A 307 13.87 -22.16 -36.47
N ALA A 308 13.63 -22.12 -37.79
CA ALA A 308 12.58 -21.32 -38.39
C ALA A 308 11.20 -21.90 -38.05
N VAL A 309 10.21 -21.04 -37.83
CA VAL A 309 8.80 -21.40 -37.67
C VAL A 309 7.92 -20.41 -38.44
N GLN A 310 6.64 -20.72 -38.66
CA GLN A 310 5.73 -19.84 -39.39
C GLN A 310 5.62 -18.42 -38.81
N ARG A 311 5.82 -18.27 -37.50
CA ARG A 311 5.70 -17.00 -36.76
C ARG A 311 7.03 -16.27 -36.54
N GLY A 312 8.14 -16.76 -37.11
CA GLY A 312 9.47 -16.21 -36.91
C GLY A 312 10.50 -17.31 -36.68
N ALA A 313 11.25 -17.23 -35.59
CA ALA A 313 12.27 -18.21 -35.24
C ALA A 313 12.18 -18.58 -33.77
N VAL A 314 12.58 -19.80 -33.43
CA VAL A 314 12.55 -20.31 -32.07
C VAL A 314 13.95 -20.73 -31.64
N ILE A 315 14.34 -20.32 -30.44
CA ILE A 315 15.45 -20.88 -29.67
C ILE A 315 14.85 -21.73 -28.56
N GLU A 316 15.12 -23.04 -28.61
CA GLU A 316 14.76 -23.97 -27.52
C GLU A 316 16.00 -24.30 -26.70
N VAL A 317 15.91 -24.18 -25.38
CA VAL A 317 16.93 -24.59 -24.42
C VAL A 317 16.37 -25.76 -23.63
N ASP A 318 16.94 -26.94 -23.82
CA ASP A 318 16.54 -28.18 -23.17
C ASP A 318 17.56 -28.58 -22.09
N ASP A 319 17.10 -28.61 -20.84
CA ASP A 319 17.90 -29.02 -19.69
C ASP A 319 17.56 -30.44 -19.21
N GLY A 320 18.47 -31.06 -18.46
CA GLY A 320 18.35 -32.40 -17.91
C GLY A 320 18.22 -32.41 -16.39
N GLY A 321 17.68 -31.33 -15.81
CA GLY A 321 17.49 -31.14 -14.38
C GLY A 321 16.30 -31.90 -13.80
N LEU A 322 15.91 -31.54 -12.57
CA LEU A 322 14.79 -32.15 -11.85
C LEU A 322 13.39 -31.71 -12.35
N GLY A 323 13.34 -30.73 -13.25
CA GLY A 323 12.09 -30.11 -13.69
C GLY A 323 11.46 -29.18 -12.64
N LEU A 324 10.26 -28.69 -12.93
CA LEU A 324 9.44 -27.88 -12.03
C LEU A 324 8.09 -28.57 -11.82
N ASP A 325 7.56 -28.53 -10.60
CA ASP A 325 6.17 -28.90 -10.36
C ASP A 325 5.21 -27.90 -11.02
N GLU A 326 3.95 -28.30 -11.22
CA GLU A 326 2.96 -27.51 -11.97
C GLU A 326 2.75 -26.09 -11.40
N TYR A 327 2.78 -25.96 -10.07
CA TYR A 327 2.59 -24.66 -9.41
C TYR A 327 3.78 -23.74 -9.68
N ARG A 328 5.01 -24.24 -9.50
CA ARG A 328 6.24 -23.49 -9.79
C ARG A 328 6.39 -23.19 -11.28
N LEU A 329 6.03 -24.13 -12.14
CA LEU A 329 6.05 -23.95 -13.59
C LEU A 329 5.08 -22.84 -14.00
N GLY A 330 3.85 -22.84 -13.48
CA GLY A 330 2.87 -21.76 -13.74
C GLY A 330 3.40 -20.38 -13.35
N HIS A 331 3.97 -20.26 -12.14
CA HIS A 331 4.57 -19.02 -11.66
C HIS A 331 5.75 -18.57 -12.52
N ALA A 332 6.66 -19.50 -12.84
CA ALA A 332 7.81 -19.22 -13.69
C ALA A 332 7.38 -18.77 -15.09
N ARG A 333 6.33 -19.37 -15.66
CA ARG A 333 5.74 -18.98 -16.96
C ARG A 333 5.17 -17.57 -16.94
N GLU A 334 4.46 -17.17 -15.89
CA GLU A 334 3.99 -15.78 -15.75
C GLU A 334 5.15 -14.78 -15.71
N ILE A 335 6.23 -15.14 -15.03
CA ILE A 335 7.41 -14.28 -14.92
C ILE A 335 8.16 -14.17 -16.25
N VAL A 336 8.59 -15.30 -16.84
CA VAL A 336 9.40 -15.27 -18.07
C VAL A 336 8.64 -14.74 -19.29
N SER A 337 7.32 -14.90 -19.33
CA SER A 337 6.49 -14.35 -20.40
C SER A 337 6.30 -12.84 -20.33
N GLY A 338 6.76 -12.19 -19.25
CA GLY A 338 6.57 -10.76 -19.03
C GLY A 338 5.18 -10.38 -18.48
N ARG A 339 4.24 -11.34 -18.34
CA ARG A 339 2.91 -11.08 -17.76
C ARG A 339 2.99 -10.61 -16.31
N ARG A 340 4.00 -11.07 -15.57
CA ARG A 340 4.34 -10.60 -14.23
C ARG A 340 5.79 -10.15 -14.19
N LEU A 341 6.00 -8.83 -14.19
CA LEU A 341 7.32 -8.25 -14.05
C LEU A 341 7.70 -8.15 -12.57
N LEU A 342 8.76 -8.82 -12.17
CA LEU A 342 9.32 -8.68 -10.82
C LEU A 342 10.32 -7.52 -10.78
N GLY A 343 10.25 -6.73 -9.72
CA GLY A 343 11.30 -5.78 -9.31
C GLY A 343 12.32 -6.42 -8.39
N VAL A 344 13.43 -5.72 -8.10
CA VAL A 344 14.51 -6.22 -7.22
C VAL A 344 13.99 -6.60 -5.83
N GLY A 345 13.04 -5.85 -5.27
CA GLY A 345 12.43 -6.14 -3.97
C GLY A 345 11.51 -7.37 -3.92
N GLU A 346 11.16 -7.95 -5.07
CA GLU A 346 10.18 -9.03 -5.17
C GLU A 346 10.81 -10.39 -5.52
N VAL A 347 12.11 -10.43 -5.87
CA VAL A 347 12.83 -11.67 -6.23
C VAL A 347 13.15 -12.56 -5.02
N GLY A 348 12.86 -12.07 -3.80
CA GLY A 348 13.04 -12.80 -2.53
C GLY A 348 14.44 -12.67 -1.93
N GLU A 349 14.66 -13.32 -0.78
CA GLU A 349 15.91 -13.22 0.01
C GLU A 349 17.14 -13.78 -0.70
N ILE A 350 16.96 -14.81 -1.54
CA ILE A 350 17.99 -15.32 -2.45
C ILE A 350 17.54 -14.94 -3.87
N PRO A 351 18.11 -13.90 -4.48
CA PRO A 351 17.63 -13.38 -5.75
C PRO A 351 17.82 -14.40 -6.88
N GLN A 352 16.77 -15.14 -7.22
CA GLN A 352 16.70 -15.94 -8.46
C GLN A 352 16.29 -15.02 -9.63
N THR A 353 17.20 -14.13 -10.01
CA THR A 353 16.93 -13.02 -10.93
C THR A 353 16.76 -13.46 -12.39
N GLY A 354 17.27 -14.62 -12.78
CA GLY A 354 17.35 -15.04 -14.18
C GLY A 354 16.00 -14.99 -14.90
N PHE A 355 14.95 -15.61 -14.36
CA PHE A 355 13.62 -15.58 -14.97
C PHE A 355 12.97 -14.18 -14.96
N ALA A 356 13.19 -13.39 -13.91
CA ALA A 356 12.68 -12.01 -13.85
C ALA A 356 13.34 -11.12 -14.93
N VAL A 357 14.64 -11.29 -15.16
CA VAL A 357 15.38 -10.60 -16.22
C VAL A 357 14.89 -11.04 -17.60
N VAL A 358 14.69 -12.35 -17.81
CA VAL A 358 14.09 -12.90 -19.05
C VAL A 358 12.73 -12.26 -19.31
N GLY A 359 11.86 -12.19 -18.29
CA GLY A 359 10.55 -11.55 -18.37
C GLY A 359 10.61 -10.08 -18.78
N ARG A 360 11.56 -9.32 -18.22
CA ARG A 360 11.78 -7.91 -18.59
C ARG A 360 12.20 -7.77 -20.05
N PHE A 361 13.12 -8.60 -20.53
CA PHE A 361 13.52 -8.57 -21.94
C PHE A 361 12.39 -9.00 -22.87
N ALA A 362 11.61 -10.02 -22.49
CA ALA A 362 10.46 -10.49 -23.24
C ALA A 362 9.40 -9.38 -23.41
N ASP A 363 8.99 -8.76 -22.31
CA ASP A 363 8.02 -7.65 -22.29
C ASP A 363 8.49 -6.47 -23.14
N ARG A 364 9.74 -6.01 -22.94
CA ARG A 364 10.23 -4.80 -23.63
C ARG A 364 10.47 -5.00 -25.12
N HIS A 365 11.01 -6.15 -25.52
CA HIS A 365 11.46 -6.38 -26.89
C HIS A 365 10.49 -7.23 -27.71
N GLY A 366 9.36 -7.65 -27.14
CA GLY A 366 8.34 -8.42 -27.83
C GLY A 366 8.70 -9.89 -28.06
N PHE A 367 9.73 -10.42 -27.39
CA PHE A 367 10.00 -11.85 -27.42
C PHE A 367 8.90 -12.60 -26.69
N GLN A 368 8.49 -13.77 -27.19
CA GLN A 368 7.55 -14.63 -26.47
C GLN A 368 8.34 -15.77 -25.84
N VAL A 369 8.32 -15.84 -24.51
CA VAL A 369 9.03 -16.89 -23.77
C VAL A 369 8.02 -17.76 -23.05
N ASP A 370 8.21 -19.07 -23.17
CA ASP A 370 7.41 -20.06 -22.46
C ASP A 370 8.28 -21.19 -21.91
N LEU A 371 7.76 -21.89 -20.89
CA LEU A 371 8.42 -23.02 -20.26
C LEU A 371 7.53 -24.27 -20.34
N GLY A 372 8.17 -25.42 -20.51
CA GLY A 372 7.52 -26.72 -20.49
C GLY A 372 8.45 -27.84 -20.05
N PRO A 373 7.98 -29.09 -20.02
CA PRO A 373 8.83 -30.23 -19.72
C PRO A 373 9.86 -30.46 -20.85
N SER A 374 11.11 -30.72 -20.47
CA SER A 374 12.17 -31.13 -21.41
C SER A 374 12.11 -32.64 -21.67
N PRO A 375 12.41 -33.11 -22.90
CA PRO A 375 12.57 -34.53 -23.20
C PRO A 375 13.65 -35.23 -22.36
N TYR A 376 14.57 -34.47 -21.77
CA TYR A 376 15.67 -34.97 -20.93
C TYR A 376 15.32 -34.98 -19.43
N GLY A 377 14.05 -34.74 -19.07
CA GLY A 377 13.53 -34.84 -17.71
C GLY A 377 13.50 -33.52 -16.93
N GLY A 378 14.08 -32.46 -17.48
CA GLY A 378 14.16 -31.15 -16.87
C GLY A 378 13.16 -30.13 -17.40
N VAL A 379 13.59 -28.88 -17.57
CA VAL A 379 12.78 -27.79 -18.15
C VAL A 379 13.24 -27.48 -19.57
N ARG A 380 12.27 -27.25 -20.45
CA ARG A 380 12.46 -26.65 -21.77
C ARG A 380 12.06 -25.18 -21.70
N ALA A 381 12.97 -24.29 -22.03
CA ALA A 381 12.65 -22.89 -22.29
C ALA A 381 12.55 -22.66 -23.80
N VAL A 382 11.47 -22.01 -24.23
CA VAL A 382 11.21 -21.70 -25.65
C VAL A 382 11.15 -20.19 -25.80
N VAL A 383 12.03 -19.63 -26.63
CA VAL A 383 12.04 -18.20 -26.97
C VAL A 383 11.63 -18.07 -28.44
N LEU A 384 10.46 -17.51 -28.70
CA LEU A 384 10.03 -17.11 -30.03
C LEU A 384 10.46 -15.67 -30.30
N ILE A 385 11.21 -15.50 -31.38
CA ILE A 385 11.58 -14.22 -31.95
C ILE A 385 10.59 -13.95 -33.11
N PRO A 386 9.74 -12.90 -33.01
CA PRO A 386 8.80 -12.53 -34.06
C PRO A 386 9.50 -12.19 -35.38
N LEU A 387 8.78 -12.38 -36.49
CA LEU A 387 9.32 -12.17 -37.84
C LEU A 387 9.84 -10.73 -38.05
N GLU A 388 9.18 -9.73 -37.45
CA GLU A 388 9.60 -8.32 -37.54
C GLU A 388 10.97 -8.02 -36.90
N LEU A 389 11.48 -8.92 -36.06
CA LEU A 389 12.80 -8.79 -35.44
C LEU A 389 13.87 -9.62 -36.16
N LEU A 390 13.51 -10.32 -37.23
CA LEU A 390 14.39 -11.19 -37.98
C LEU A 390 14.80 -10.57 -39.31
N GLU A 391 16.01 -10.90 -39.73
CA GLU A 391 16.55 -10.56 -41.03
C GLU A 391 17.14 -11.80 -41.68
N THR A 392 16.93 -11.96 -42.99
CA THR A 392 17.61 -13.01 -43.75
C THR A 392 19.06 -12.58 -43.94
N LEU A 393 19.99 -13.39 -43.47
CA LEU A 393 21.40 -13.12 -43.69
C LEU A 393 21.77 -13.59 -45.10
N GLU A 394 22.46 -12.74 -45.85
CA GLU A 394 23.13 -13.19 -47.07
C GLU A 394 24.07 -14.35 -46.69
N PRO A 395 24.00 -15.51 -47.37
CA PRO A 395 24.81 -16.67 -47.00
C PRO A 395 26.28 -16.26 -47.01
N ALA A 396 26.98 -16.58 -45.91
CA ALA A 396 28.37 -16.19 -45.67
C ALA A 396 29.31 -16.90 -46.66
N GLY A 397 29.34 -16.40 -47.89
CA GLY A 397 30.28 -16.71 -48.94
C GLY A 397 31.27 -15.57 -49.18
N ALA A 398 31.59 -14.74 -48.18
CA ALA A 398 32.75 -13.83 -48.22
C ALA A 398 33.06 -13.22 -46.85
N ARG A 399 34.31 -13.44 -46.41
CA ARG A 399 35.02 -12.82 -45.27
C ARG A 399 34.70 -13.30 -43.86
N VAL A 400 35.56 -14.22 -43.42
CA VAL A 400 36.09 -14.25 -42.05
C VAL A 400 36.66 -12.87 -41.72
N ALA A 401 36.10 -12.20 -40.72
CA ALA A 401 36.77 -11.15 -39.97
C ALA A 401 36.63 -11.48 -38.49
N ALA A 402 37.76 -11.52 -37.80
CA ALA A 402 37.89 -11.79 -36.37
C ALA A 402 36.91 -10.95 -35.52
N PRO A 403 36.55 -11.41 -34.31
CA PRO A 403 35.76 -10.60 -33.38
C PRO A 403 36.40 -9.21 -33.20
N PRO A 404 35.60 -8.13 -33.14
CA PRO A 404 36.17 -6.80 -32.98
C PRO A 404 36.84 -6.72 -31.61
N ALA A 405 38.13 -6.38 -31.61
CA ALA A 405 38.82 -5.94 -30.41
C ALA A 405 38.03 -4.75 -29.80
N ALA A 406 37.75 -4.84 -28.50
CA ALA A 406 37.09 -3.77 -27.76
C ALA A 406 37.87 -2.46 -27.95
N ALA A 407 37.22 -1.44 -28.51
CA ALA A 407 37.80 -0.11 -28.58
C ALA A 407 37.97 0.43 -27.13
N PRO A 408 39.13 1.00 -26.77
CA PRO A 408 39.32 1.59 -25.45
C PRO A 408 38.37 2.78 -25.24
N PRO A 409 37.92 3.04 -23.99
CA PRO A 409 37.06 4.17 -23.69
C PRO A 409 37.77 5.47 -24.07
N ALA A 410 37.04 6.35 -24.76
CA ALA A 410 37.52 7.69 -25.08
C ALA A 410 37.79 8.45 -23.76
N VAL A 411 39.06 8.81 -23.55
CA VAL A 411 39.46 9.75 -22.50
C VAL A 411 38.83 11.11 -22.83
N PRO A 412 38.11 11.78 -21.90
CA PRO A 412 37.60 13.12 -22.16
C PRO A 412 38.79 14.07 -22.34
N ALA A 413 38.81 14.82 -23.44
CA ALA A 413 39.77 15.90 -23.62
C ALA A 413 39.64 16.93 -22.49
N PRO A 414 40.74 17.49 -21.95
CA PRO A 414 40.66 18.53 -20.94
C PRO A 414 39.98 19.77 -21.52
N ALA A 415 39.01 20.32 -20.79
CA ALA A 415 38.35 21.58 -21.12
C ALA A 415 39.39 22.73 -21.21
N PRO A 416 39.25 23.67 -22.16
CA PRO A 416 40.15 24.81 -22.24
C PRO A 416 39.98 25.70 -20.99
N ALA A 417 41.11 26.08 -20.39
CA ALA A 417 41.16 27.01 -19.27
C ALA A 417 40.56 28.35 -19.68
N ALA A 418 39.60 28.85 -18.88
CA ALA A 418 39.08 30.19 -19.01
C ALA A 418 40.18 31.21 -18.65
N GLU A 419 40.56 32.06 -19.61
CA GLU A 419 41.33 33.26 -19.36
C GLU A 419 40.52 34.21 -18.45
N GLN A 420 41.09 34.56 -17.31
CA GLN A 420 40.61 35.66 -16.48
C GLN A 420 41.02 36.99 -17.12
N PRO A 421 40.10 37.97 -17.27
CA PRO A 421 40.47 39.31 -17.70
C PRO A 421 41.08 40.10 -16.54
N ALA A 422 42.00 41.00 -16.89
CA ALA A 422 42.75 41.90 -16.01
C ALA A 422 41.88 42.97 -15.33
#